data_AF-A0A7C4ASE2-F1
#
_entry.id   AF-A0A7C4ASE2-F1
#
_cell.length_a   1.000
_cell.length_b   1.000
_cell.length_c   1.000
_cell.angle_alpha   90.00
_cell.angle_beta   90.00
_cell.angle_gamma   90.00
#
_symmetry.space_group_name_H-M   'P 1'
#
loop_
_entity.id
_entity.type
_entity.pdbx_description
1 polymer ?
#
loop_
_entity_poly.entity_id
_entity_poly.type
_entity_poly.pdbx_seq_one_letter_code
_entity_poly.pdbx_strand_id
1 'polypeptide(L)'
;MNRQARLELIQNIQELRGSRVLVYFTGDRRPFSPQIAEDAVRPLYKHLLGLVEGSPQNKRIDLFLYSRGGDVSVPWRIVTMIREFCEEFCVLIPYKAHSAATMIALGADRIVMGKKAELSPIDPTLVRGIIGEAMVPPPEISVEDVSSYIAFMRERANINDQSALAQVVSQLASHLTPLTLGSVN
;
A
#
# COMPACT_ATOMS: atom_id res chain seq x y z
N MET A 1 17.56 18.64 -6.34
CA MET A 1 18.35 18.46 -5.11
C MET A 1 19.46 17.45 -5.37
N ASN A 2 20.72 17.80 -5.08
CA ASN A 2 21.85 16.91 -5.30
C ASN A 2 21.92 15.80 -4.22
N ARG A 3 22.84 14.84 -4.38
CA ARG A 3 22.99 13.71 -3.43
C ARG A 3 23.39 14.18 -2.03
N GLN A 4 24.31 15.14 -1.95
CA GLN A 4 24.85 15.64 -0.68
C GLN A 4 23.75 16.25 0.19
N ALA A 5 22.94 17.15 -0.37
CA ALA A 5 21.82 17.76 0.33
C ALA A 5 20.79 16.73 0.82
N ARG A 6 20.55 15.64 0.07
CA ARG A 6 19.66 14.55 0.54
C ARG A 6 20.24 13.81 1.73
N LEU A 7 21.54 13.54 1.73
CA LEU A 7 22.21 12.86 2.84
C LEU A 7 22.20 13.72 4.11
N GLU A 8 22.44 15.02 3.97
CA GLU A 8 22.34 15.97 5.09
C GLU A 8 20.93 15.99 5.69
N LEU A 9 19.89 16.02 4.87
CA LEU A 9 18.51 15.94 5.37
C LEU A 9 18.22 14.63 6.10
N ILE A 10 18.67 13.50 5.55
CA ILE A 10 18.50 12.18 6.21
C ILE A 10 19.24 12.17 7.55
N GLN A 11 20.47 12.69 7.59
CA GLN A 11 21.25 12.79 8.82
C GLN A 11 20.56 13.65 9.87
N ASN A 12 20.05 14.83 9.49
CA ASN A 12 19.33 15.71 10.40
C ASN A 12 18.09 15.02 10.98
N ILE A 13 17.35 14.25 10.18
CA ILE A 13 16.19 13.48 10.67
C ILE A 13 16.67 12.41 11.67
N GLN A 14 17.72 11.65 11.36
CA GLN A 14 18.27 10.64 12.26
C GLN A 14 18.71 11.24 13.61
N GLU A 15 19.37 12.40 13.60
CA GLU A 15 19.81 13.11 14.80
C GLU A 15 18.63 13.58 15.64
N LEU A 16 17.62 14.22 15.02
CA LEU A 16 16.41 14.68 15.71
C LEU A 16 15.58 13.54 16.30
N ARG A 17 15.61 12.37 15.67
CA ARG A 17 14.78 11.23 16.04
C ARG A 17 15.49 10.21 16.92
N GLY A 18 16.82 10.26 17.00
CA GLY A 18 17.63 9.22 17.63
C GLY A 18 17.40 7.86 16.97
N SER A 19 17.25 7.82 15.65
CA SER A 19 16.87 6.62 14.88
C SER A 19 17.76 6.46 13.65
N ARG A 20 17.69 5.29 13.02
CA ARG A 20 18.15 5.10 11.65
C ARG A 20 16.99 5.33 10.69
N VAL A 21 17.24 6.03 9.59
CA VAL A 21 16.20 6.38 8.62
C VAL A 21 16.35 5.51 7.38
N LEU A 22 15.33 4.71 7.11
CA LEU A 22 15.14 4.03 5.83
C LEU A 22 14.18 4.87 4.99
N VAL A 23 14.53 5.14 3.73
CA VAL A 23 13.68 5.94 2.83
C VAL A 23 13.07 5.04 1.78
N TYR A 24 11.74 5.01 1.72
CA TYR A 24 10.98 4.33 0.69
C TYR A 24 9.89 5.26 0.15
N PHE A 25 10.00 5.61 -1.13
CA PHE A 25 8.98 6.39 -1.80
C PHE A 25 8.68 5.83 -3.17
N THR A 26 7.41 5.81 -3.55
CA THR A 26 6.96 5.55 -4.91
C THR A 26 6.57 6.88 -5.55
N GLY A 27 7.07 7.16 -6.75
CA GLY A 27 6.66 8.34 -7.51
C GLY A 27 5.17 8.30 -7.85
N ASP A 28 4.58 9.48 -8.04
CA ASP A 28 3.17 9.65 -8.43
C ASP A 28 3.00 10.52 -9.68
N ARG A 29 4.08 10.69 -10.44
CA ARG A 29 4.11 11.56 -11.62
C ARG A 29 3.71 10.79 -12.87
N ARG A 30 2.56 11.16 -13.45
CA ARG A 30 2.14 10.62 -14.75
C ARG A 30 3.20 10.84 -15.85
N PRO A 31 3.37 9.88 -16.78
CA PRO A 31 2.59 8.64 -16.91
C PRO A 31 3.06 7.49 -15.99
N PHE A 32 4.15 7.66 -15.25
CA PHE A 32 4.75 6.60 -14.43
C PHE A 32 4.32 6.71 -12.97
N SER A 33 3.43 5.81 -12.55
CA SER A 33 2.97 5.73 -11.15
C SER A 33 3.47 4.42 -10.53
N PRO A 34 4.76 4.30 -10.19
CA PRO A 34 5.26 3.12 -9.51
C PRO A 34 4.49 2.89 -8.21
N GLN A 35 4.27 1.62 -7.91
CA GLN A 35 3.49 1.16 -6.77
C GLN A 35 4.37 0.29 -5.87
N ILE A 36 3.87 0.00 -4.67
CA ILE A 36 4.46 -1.01 -3.80
C ILE A 36 4.28 -2.38 -4.47
N ALA A 37 5.38 -3.07 -4.71
CA ALA A 37 5.40 -4.38 -5.36
C ALA A 37 6.58 -5.22 -4.85
N GLU A 38 6.62 -6.49 -5.23
CA GLU A 38 7.62 -7.48 -4.80
C GLU A 38 9.07 -7.08 -5.10
N ASP A 39 9.29 -6.28 -6.15
CA ASP A 39 10.61 -5.79 -6.53
C ASP A 39 11.23 -4.84 -5.50
N ALA A 40 10.42 -4.24 -4.61
CA ALA A 40 10.90 -3.38 -3.53
C ALA A 40 11.54 -4.15 -2.36
N VAL A 41 11.19 -5.42 -2.15
CA VAL A 41 11.58 -6.19 -0.95
C VAL A 41 13.10 -6.37 -0.88
N ARG A 42 13.73 -6.82 -1.97
CA ARG A 42 15.16 -7.11 -2.00
C ARG A 42 16.05 -5.85 -1.85
N PRO A 43 15.77 -4.73 -2.53
CA PRO A 43 16.48 -3.47 -2.29
C PRO A 43 16.35 -2.96 -0.85
N LEU A 44 15.15 -3.02 -0.25
CA LEU A 44 14.93 -2.62 1.14
C LEU A 44 15.74 -3.48 2.11
N TYR A 45 15.75 -4.80 1.92
CA TYR A 45 16.59 -5.72 2.70
C TYR A 45 18.07 -5.35 2.65
N LYS A 46 18.59 -5.06 1.45
CA LYS A 46 19.99 -4.64 1.27
C LYS A 46 20.30 -3.34 2.03
N HIS A 47 19.38 -2.39 2.03
CA HIS A 47 19.56 -1.14 2.78
C HIS A 47 19.49 -1.37 4.30
N LEU A 48 18.62 -2.25 4.78
CA LEU A 48 18.53 -2.63 6.19
C LEU A 48 19.84 -3.23 6.70
N LEU A 49 20.46 -4.15 5.96
CA LEU A 49 21.77 -4.71 6.30
C LEU A 49 22.83 -3.62 6.48
N GLY A 50 22.92 -2.69 5.53
CA GLY A 50 23.88 -1.58 5.61
C GLY A 50 23.61 -0.61 6.77
N LEU A 51 22.34 -0.41 7.16
CA LEU A 51 21.98 0.44 8.30
C LEU A 51 22.44 -0.17 9.63
N VAL A 52 22.35 -1.48 9.80
CA VAL A 52 22.74 -2.17 11.03
C VAL A 52 24.25 -2.37 11.12
N GLU A 53 24.94 -2.69 10.02
CA GLU A 53 26.40 -2.80 9.99
C GLU A 53 27.10 -1.50 10.43
N GLY A 54 26.62 -0.34 9.97
CA GLY A 54 27.17 0.95 10.34
C GLY A 54 26.79 1.42 11.76
N SER A 55 26.07 0.59 12.53
CA SER A 55 24.83 0.89 13.26
C SER A 55 24.45 0.09 14.51
N PRO A 56 25.24 -0.87 15.03
CA PRO A 56 24.69 -2.04 15.73
C PRO A 56 23.98 -1.73 17.06
N GLN A 57 24.24 -0.55 17.63
CA GLN A 57 23.64 -0.12 18.90
C GLN A 57 22.27 0.56 18.73
N ASN A 58 21.95 1.06 17.52
CA ASN A 58 20.69 1.74 17.27
C ASN A 58 19.60 0.73 16.94
N LYS A 59 18.69 0.53 17.89
CA LYS A 59 17.58 -0.41 17.77
C LYS A 59 16.28 0.23 17.30
N ARG A 60 16.33 1.46 16.80
CA ARG A 60 15.18 2.20 16.29
C ARG A 60 15.31 2.50 14.80
N ILE A 61 14.30 2.12 14.03
CA ILE A 61 14.22 2.43 12.59
C ILE A 61 12.98 3.28 12.33
N ASP A 62 13.21 4.44 11.71
CA ASP A 62 12.17 5.27 11.12
C ASP A 62 12.12 5.01 9.60
N LEU A 63 10.98 4.55 9.07
CA LEU A 63 10.73 4.47 7.63
C LEU A 63 10.07 5.76 7.15
N PHE A 64 10.79 6.55 6.36
CA PHE A 64 10.21 7.65 5.60
C PHE A 64 9.42 7.09 4.42
N LEU A 65 8.10 7.21 4.46
CA LEU A 65 7.18 6.54 3.53
C LEU A 65 6.36 7.53 2.72
N TYR A 66 6.42 7.40 1.40
CA TYR A 66 5.47 8.05 0.48
C TYR A 66 5.02 7.07 -0.59
N SER A 67 3.72 6.77 -0.67
CA SER A 67 3.21 5.94 -1.76
C SER A 67 1.70 6.08 -1.92
N ARG A 68 1.24 5.87 -3.16
CA ARG A 68 -0.18 5.78 -3.53
C ARG A 68 -0.75 4.36 -3.44
N GLY A 69 -0.02 3.41 -2.86
CA GLY A 69 -0.45 2.03 -2.67
C GLY A 69 0.26 1.06 -3.61
N GLY A 70 -0.36 -0.08 -3.85
CA GLY A 70 0.19 -1.18 -4.63
C GLY A 70 -0.34 -2.52 -4.16
N ASP A 71 0.46 -3.56 -4.39
CA ASP A 71 0.14 -4.92 -4.02
C ASP A 71 -0.02 -5.07 -2.50
N VAL A 72 -1.21 -5.46 -2.06
CA VAL A 72 -1.58 -5.62 -0.65
C VAL A 72 -0.92 -6.84 0.02
N SER A 73 -0.28 -7.73 -0.74
CA SER A 73 0.47 -8.88 -0.21
C SER A 73 1.88 -8.51 0.28
N VAL A 74 2.44 -7.40 -0.23
CA VAL A 74 3.83 -6.96 0.05
C VAL A 74 4.01 -6.27 1.41
N PRO A 75 3.07 -5.43 1.92
CA PRO A 75 3.21 -4.72 3.19
C PRO A 75 3.61 -5.59 4.37
N TRP A 76 2.99 -6.76 4.55
CA TRP A 76 3.32 -7.68 5.64
C TRP A 76 4.79 -8.10 5.61
N ARG A 77 5.32 -8.38 4.41
CA ARG A 77 6.72 -8.77 4.22
C ARG A 77 7.66 -7.61 4.52
N ILE A 78 7.32 -6.39 4.10
CA ILE A 78 8.13 -5.19 4.42
C ILE A 78 8.16 -4.95 5.92
N VAL A 79 7.01 -4.98 6.59
CA VAL A 79 6.91 -4.74 8.04
C VAL A 79 7.69 -5.78 8.81
N THR A 80 7.41 -7.07 8.62
CA THR A 80 8.09 -8.14 9.36
C THR A 80 9.59 -8.11 9.12
N MET A 81 10.03 -7.92 7.87
CA MET A 81 11.44 -7.75 7.54
C MET A 81 12.09 -6.60 8.29
N ILE A 82 11.49 -5.40 8.35
CA ILE A 82 12.08 -4.27 9.08
C ILE A 82 12.18 -4.55 10.59
N ARG A 83 11.17 -5.24 11.15
CA ARG A 83 11.14 -5.58 12.58
C ARG A 83 12.24 -6.55 13.00
N GLU A 84 12.75 -7.38 12.09
CA GLU A 84 13.92 -8.22 12.37
C GLU A 84 15.20 -7.41 12.62
N PHE A 85 15.24 -6.14 12.24
CA PHE A 85 16.40 -5.26 12.38
C PHE A 85 16.25 -4.19 13.47
N CYS A 86 15.13 -4.14 14.21
CA CYS A 86 14.90 -3.11 15.22
C CYS A 86 13.97 -3.55 16.36
N GLU A 87 14.09 -2.91 17.51
CA GLU A 87 13.16 -3.04 18.64
C GLU A 87 11.99 -2.05 18.54
N GLU A 88 12.21 -0.86 17.96
CA GLU A 88 11.16 0.13 17.71
C GLU A 88 11.15 0.49 16.21
N PHE A 89 10.01 0.22 15.57
CA PHE A 89 9.73 0.58 14.18
C PHE A 89 8.73 1.74 14.15
N CYS A 90 9.10 2.82 13.47
CA CYS A 90 8.23 3.98 13.28
C CYS A 90 8.14 4.35 11.81
N VAL A 91 7.00 4.89 11.39
CA VAL A 91 6.78 5.33 10.01
C VAL A 91 6.55 6.84 9.98
N LEU A 92 7.34 7.54 9.17
CA LEU A 92 7.26 8.97 8.94
C LEU A 92 6.51 9.22 7.62
N ILE A 93 5.35 9.86 7.70
CA ILE A 93 4.49 10.13 6.54
C ILE A 93 4.49 11.64 6.30
N PRO A 94 5.28 12.15 5.35
CA PRO A 94 5.29 13.58 5.04
C PRO A 94 4.02 14.02 4.29
N TYR A 95 3.41 13.11 3.51
CA TYR A 95 2.26 13.43 2.65
C TYR A 95 1.32 12.25 2.42
N LYS A 96 1.60 11.28 1.54
CA LYS A 96 0.63 10.22 1.22
C LYS A 96 1.15 8.84 1.57
N ALA A 97 0.35 8.09 2.31
CA ALA A 97 0.52 6.65 2.46
C ALA A 97 -0.85 5.98 2.31
N HIS A 98 -1.18 5.59 1.08
CA HIS A 98 -2.50 5.04 0.72
C HIS A 98 -2.45 3.51 0.56
N SER A 99 -3.59 2.84 0.78
CA SER A 99 -3.82 1.40 0.59
C SER A 99 -2.68 0.56 1.19
N ALA A 100 -1.90 -0.17 0.38
CA ALA A 100 -0.74 -0.94 0.82
C ALA A 100 0.24 -0.15 1.70
N ALA A 101 0.43 1.15 1.46
CA ALA A 101 1.30 1.99 2.28
C ALA A 101 0.68 2.30 3.65
N THR A 102 -0.65 2.40 3.74
CA THR A 102 -1.36 2.47 5.02
C THR A 102 -1.14 1.18 5.81
N MET A 103 -1.16 0.01 5.18
CA MET A 103 -0.84 -1.26 5.86
C MET A 103 0.58 -1.25 6.45
N ILE A 104 1.57 -0.75 5.71
CA ILE A 104 2.94 -0.61 6.23
C ILE A 104 2.96 0.32 7.46
N ALA A 105 2.26 1.45 7.38
CA ALA A 105 2.17 2.41 8.48
C ALA A 105 1.52 1.81 9.74
N LEU A 106 0.44 1.05 9.58
CA LEU A 106 -0.26 0.40 10.69
C LEU A 106 0.55 -0.75 11.32
N GLY A 107 1.54 -1.29 10.62
CA GLY A 107 2.49 -2.27 11.16
C GLY A 107 3.59 -1.68 12.04
N ALA A 108 3.61 -0.36 12.22
CA ALA A 108 4.61 0.35 13.02
C ALA A 108 4.16 0.55 14.48
N ASP A 109 5.12 0.68 15.38
CA ASP A 109 4.86 1.02 16.79
C ASP A 109 4.40 2.48 16.93
N ARG A 110 4.84 3.36 16.01
CA ARG A 110 4.45 4.78 15.97
C ARG A 110 4.34 5.29 14.53
N ILE A 111 3.34 6.13 14.29
CA ILE A 111 3.19 6.86 13.02
C ILE A 111 3.39 8.36 13.30
N VAL A 112 4.34 8.99 12.60
CA VAL A 112 4.56 10.43 12.66
C VAL A 112 4.05 11.05 11.36
N MET A 113 3.04 11.89 11.49
CA MET A 113 2.32 12.47 10.35
C MET A 113 2.69 13.95 10.18
N GLY A 114 3.01 14.33 8.93
CA GLY A 114 3.11 15.73 8.52
C GLY A 114 1.75 16.43 8.53
N LYS A 115 1.74 17.76 8.46
CA LYS A 115 0.49 18.57 8.47
C LYS A 115 -0.47 18.27 7.33
N LYS A 116 0.04 17.78 6.21
CA LYS A 116 -0.75 17.37 5.04
C LYS A 116 -0.77 15.85 4.87
N ALA A 117 -0.35 15.10 5.89
CA ALA A 117 -0.26 13.67 5.78
C ALA A 117 -1.65 13.02 5.72
N GLU A 118 -1.75 12.01 4.86
CA GLU A 118 -2.98 11.30 4.53
C GLU A 118 -2.71 9.80 4.63
N LEU A 119 -3.58 9.12 5.37
CA LEU A 119 -3.80 7.68 5.29
C LEU A 119 -5.09 7.46 4.51
N SER A 120 -5.19 6.36 3.77
CA SER A 120 -6.44 5.99 3.11
C SER A 120 -6.95 4.65 3.64
N PRO A 121 -8.22 4.30 3.39
CA PRO A 121 -8.69 2.95 3.58
C PRO A 121 -7.80 1.93 2.85
N ILE A 122 -7.66 0.75 3.45
CA ILE A 122 -7.01 -0.40 2.83
C ILE A 122 -8.07 -1.09 1.98
N ASP A 123 -8.10 -0.76 0.69
CA ASP A 123 -9.00 -1.39 -0.26
C ASP A 123 -8.21 -2.39 -1.13
N PRO A 124 -8.41 -3.71 -0.94
CA PRO A 124 -7.79 -4.71 -1.81
C PRO A 124 -8.42 -4.61 -3.20
N THR A 125 -7.64 -4.09 -4.15
CA THR A 125 -8.07 -3.99 -5.54
C THR A 125 -7.58 -5.19 -6.33
N LEU A 126 -8.49 -5.84 -7.05
CA LEU A 126 -8.17 -6.95 -7.93
C LEU A 126 -7.69 -6.39 -9.27
N VAL A 127 -6.37 -6.41 -9.49
CA VAL A 127 -5.78 -6.06 -10.79
C VAL A 127 -5.65 -7.33 -11.62
N ARG A 128 -6.61 -7.59 -12.51
CA ARG A 128 -6.50 -8.71 -13.45
C ARG A 128 -5.66 -8.31 -14.65
N GLY A 129 -4.34 -8.49 -14.59
CA GLY A 129 -3.48 -8.41 -15.77
C GLY A 129 -3.98 -9.37 -16.85
N ILE A 130 -4.66 -8.86 -17.87
CA ILE A 130 -4.92 -9.65 -19.08
C ILE A 130 -3.55 -9.79 -19.74
N ILE A 131 -2.96 -10.97 -19.68
CA ILE A 131 -1.76 -11.28 -20.47
C ILE A 131 -2.22 -11.36 -21.92
N GLY A 132 -2.06 -10.25 -22.63
CA GLY A 132 -2.39 -10.05 -24.03
C GLY A 132 -1.99 -8.65 -24.46
N GLU A 133 -1.74 -8.44 -25.76
CA GLU A 133 -1.26 -7.20 -26.40
C GLU A 133 -2.23 -6.00 -26.28
N ALA A 134 -3.10 -5.95 -25.28
CA ALA A 134 -4.02 -4.86 -25.10
C ALA A 134 -3.28 -3.64 -24.52
N MET A 135 -3.25 -2.56 -25.30
CA MET A 135 -2.77 -1.23 -24.93
C MET A 135 -3.62 -0.54 -23.84
N VAL A 136 -4.57 -1.27 -23.24
CA VAL A 136 -5.53 -0.77 -22.25
C VAL A 136 -5.14 -1.35 -20.89
N PRO A 137 -4.92 -0.52 -19.86
CA PRO A 137 -4.66 -1.03 -18.52
C PRO A 137 -5.82 -1.94 -18.10
N PRO A 138 -5.53 -3.09 -17.47
CA PRO A 138 -6.56 -3.99 -17.03
C PRO A 138 -7.54 -3.28 -16.09
N PRO A 139 -8.85 -3.56 -16.17
CA PRO A 139 -9.81 -2.98 -15.25
C PRO A 139 -9.47 -3.43 -13.83
N GLU A 140 -9.28 -2.46 -12.95
CA GLU A 140 -9.10 -2.66 -11.52
C GLU A 140 -10.48 -2.71 -10.86
N ILE A 141 -10.77 -3.77 -10.11
CA ILE A 141 -12.07 -3.96 -9.45
C ILE A 141 -11.86 -3.88 -7.94
N SER A 142 -12.48 -2.89 -7.31
CA SER A 142 -12.51 -2.73 -5.85
C SER A 142 -13.51 -3.71 -5.23
N VAL A 143 -13.12 -4.32 -4.11
CA VAL A 143 -14.01 -5.17 -3.28
C VAL A 143 -15.13 -4.34 -2.65
N GLU A 144 -14.82 -3.10 -2.27
CA GLU A 144 -15.78 -2.16 -1.68
C GLU A 144 -16.85 -1.73 -2.70
N ASP A 145 -16.47 -1.49 -3.96
CA ASP A 145 -17.42 -1.11 -5.01
C ASP A 145 -18.43 -2.23 -5.31
N VAL A 146 -17.97 -3.49 -5.32
CA VAL A 146 -18.85 -4.66 -5.50
C VAL A 146 -19.83 -4.78 -4.34
N SER A 147 -19.32 -4.65 -3.11
CA SER A 147 -20.15 -4.71 -1.89
C SER A 147 -21.18 -3.57 -1.86
N SER A 148 -20.75 -2.35 -2.22
CA SER A 148 -21.59 -1.16 -2.32
C SER A 148 -22.69 -1.30 -3.37
N TYR A 149 -22.39 -1.91 -4.52
CA TYR A 149 -23.39 -2.20 -5.55
C TYR A 149 -24.47 -3.17 -5.03
N ILE A 150 -24.08 -4.25 -4.36
CA ILE A 150 -25.04 -5.22 -3.79
C ILE A 150 -25.90 -4.55 -2.71
N ALA A 151 -25.27 -3.75 -1.83
CA ALA A 151 -25.98 -3.00 -0.79
C ALA A 151 -26.99 -2.01 -1.39
N PHE A 152 -26.60 -1.27 -2.44
CA PHE A 152 -27.49 -0.36 -3.15
C PHE A 152 -28.74 -1.08 -3.70
N MET A 153 -28.56 -2.25 -4.33
CA MET A 153 -29.67 -3.00 -4.93
C MET A 153 -30.68 -3.50 -3.87
N ARG A 154 -30.19 -3.89 -2.69
CA ARG A 154 -31.06 -4.33 -1.59
C ARG A 154 -31.72 -3.17 -0.85
N GLU A 155 -30.93 -2.17 -0.46
CA GLU A 155 -31.37 -1.14 0.49
C GLU A 155 -31.99 0.09 -0.16
N ARG A 156 -31.48 0.50 -1.33
CA ARG A 156 -31.93 1.72 -2.02
C ARG A 156 -32.94 1.41 -3.12
N ALA A 157 -32.65 0.40 -3.94
CA ALA A 157 -33.60 -0.06 -4.96
C ALA A 157 -34.72 -0.94 -4.38
N ASN A 158 -34.61 -1.34 -3.11
CA ASN A 158 -35.58 -2.15 -2.37
C ASN A 158 -35.95 -3.46 -3.08
N ILE A 159 -35.00 -4.04 -3.81
CA ILE A 159 -35.18 -5.31 -4.52
C ILE A 159 -35.02 -6.45 -3.51
N ASN A 160 -36.14 -6.85 -2.92
CA ASN A 160 -36.20 -7.92 -1.92
C ASN A 160 -36.77 -9.24 -2.49
N ASP A 161 -37.23 -9.21 -3.74
CA ASP A 161 -37.72 -10.41 -4.41
C ASP A 161 -36.56 -11.31 -4.84
N GLN A 162 -36.65 -12.59 -4.49
CA GLN A 162 -35.60 -13.58 -4.75
C GLN A 162 -35.31 -13.74 -6.24
N SER A 163 -36.32 -13.60 -7.11
CA SER A 163 -36.17 -13.75 -8.56
C SER A 163 -35.49 -12.52 -9.18
N ALA A 164 -35.85 -11.32 -8.73
CA ALA A 164 -35.21 -10.08 -9.15
C ALA A 164 -33.75 -10.00 -8.67
N LEU A 165 -33.46 -10.43 -7.43
CA LEU A 165 -32.10 -10.56 -6.93
C LEU A 165 -31.27 -11.54 -7.76
N ALA A 166 -31.84 -12.70 -8.12
CA ALA A 166 -31.16 -13.68 -8.96
C ALA A 166 -30.84 -13.11 -10.37
N GLN A 167 -31.75 -12.33 -10.96
CA GLN A 167 -31.52 -11.66 -12.24
C GLN A 167 -30.38 -10.63 -12.16
N VAL A 168 -30.37 -9.81 -11.10
CA VAL A 168 -29.32 -8.80 -10.88
C VAL A 168 -27.96 -9.46 -10.68
N VAL A 169 -27.89 -10.51 -9.86
CA VAL A 169 -26.64 -11.27 -9.64
C VAL A 169 -26.19 -11.95 -10.94
N SER A 170 -27.13 -12.49 -11.72
CA SER A 170 -26.81 -13.10 -13.01
C SER A 170 -26.29 -12.08 -14.03
N GLN A 171 -26.86 -10.88 -14.08
CA GLN A 171 -26.35 -9.78 -14.90
C GLN A 171 -24.96 -9.33 -14.42
N LEU A 172 -24.76 -9.16 -13.12
CA LEU A 172 -23.45 -8.83 -12.56
C LEU A 172 -22.40 -9.90 -12.91
N ALA A 173 -22.72 -11.19 -12.74
CA ALA A 173 -21.85 -12.31 -13.08
C ALA A 173 -21.60 -12.49 -14.59
N SER A 174 -22.46 -11.90 -15.44
CA SER A 174 -22.23 -11.85 -16.89
C SER A 174 -21.18 -10.80 -17.29
N HIS A 175 -20.98 -9.78 -16.45
CA HIS A 175 -20.00 -8.71 -16.65
C HIS A 175 -18.73 -8.88 -15.79
N LEU A 176 -18.85 -9.51 -14.62
CA LEU A 176 -17.77 -9.88 -13.72
C LEU A 176 -17.61 -11.40 -13.74
N THR A 177 -16.45 -11.91 -14.14
CA THR A 177 -16.25 -13.37 -14.19
C THR A 177 -16.47 -14.01 -12.80
N PRO A 178 -17.02 -15.23 -12.70
CA PRO A 178 -17.26 -15.91 -11.42
C PRO A 178 -16.02 -16.00 -10.50
N LEU A 179 -14.83 -16.11 -11.09
CA LEU A 179 -13.56 -16.08 -10.36
C LEU A 179 -13.29 -14.72 -9.69
N THR A 180 -13.69 -13.62 -10.33
CA THR A 180 -13.58 -12.26 -9.79
C THR A 180 -14.52 -12.05 -8.61
N LEU A 181 -15.72 -12.62 -8.66
CA LEU A 181 -16.67 -12.61 -7.54
C LEU A 181 -16.19 -13.50 -6.39
N GLY A 182 -15.59 -14.65 -6.70
CA GLY A 182 -15.01 -15.55 -5.69
C GLY A 182 -13.83 -14.95 -4.92
N SER A 183 -13.07 -14.03 -5.51
CA SER A 183 -11.96 -13.33 -4.85
C SER A 183 -12.37 -12.14 -3.97
N VAL A 184 -13.67 -11.81 -3.91
CA VAL A 184 -14.23 -10.76 -3.03
C VAL A 184 -14.57 -11.30 -1.63
N ASN A 185 -14.49 -12.62 -1.43
CA ASN A 185 -14.80 -13.32 -0.16
C ASN A 185 -13.54 -13.61 0.66
#